data_AF-A0A0L7KUR8-F1
#
_entry.id   AF-A0A0L7KUR8-F1
#
_cell.length_a   1.000
_cell.length_b   1.000
_cell.length_c   1.000
_cell.angle_alpha   90.00
_cell.angle_beta   90.00
_cell.angle_gamma   90.00
#
_symmetry.space_group_name_H-M   'P 1'
#
loop_
_entity.id
_entity.type
_entity.pdbx_description
1 polymer ?
#
loop_
_entity_poly.entity_id
_entity_poly.type
_entity_poly.pdbx_seq_one_letter_code
_entity_poly.pdbx_strand_id
1 'polypeptide(L)'
;MLFSVLSVVRQEWQVHVTSTAAEAGEPAVLACVVPSSVREHASVAAWYRDDAVLPAADQLSGATLVVDDGWRLIVRAVRLDDTRAQYSCSVLDNLTGERRRSTTVSIDVTPMSVASAPRAISHGQWEATVRRGADVVLPCLVHANPPATI
;
A
#
# COMPACT_ATOMS: atom_id res chain seq x y z
N MET A 1 32.94 20.67 31.50
CA MET A 1 31.73 20.59 30.66
C MET A 1 31.88 19.36 29.78
N LEU A 2 31.13 18.29 30.05
CA LEU A 2 31.10 17.09 29.21
C LEU A 2 29.99 17.30 28.17
N PHE A 3 30.37 17.46 26.91
CA PHE A 3 29.41 17.42 25.81
C PHE A 3 29.08 15.96 25.54
N SER A 4 27.89 15.53 25.94
CA SER A 4 27.32 14.24 25.55
C SER A 4 27.03 14.29 24.06
N VAL A 5 27.90 13.70 23.23
CA VAL A 5 27.65 13.53 21.81
C VAL A 5 26.65 12.39 21.64
N LEU A 6 25.41 12.70 21.31
CA LEU A 6 24.43 11.71 20.89
C LEU A 6 24.82 11.23 19.49
N SER A 7 25.44 10.05 19.40
CA SER A 7 25.73 9.41 18.12
C SER A 7 24.42 8.85 17.53
N VAL A 8 23.91 9.49 16.48
CA VAL A 8 22.87 8.90 15.64
C VAL A 8 23.52 7.83 14.76
N VAL A 9 23.24 6.56 15.06
CA VAL A 9 23.62 5.46 14.16
C VAL A 9 22.73 5.58 12.92
N ARG A 10 23.30 6.03 11.79
CA ARG A 10 22.64 5.96 10.49
C ARG A 10 22.55 4.50 10.06
N GLN A 11 21.43 3.86 10.37
CA GLN A 11 21.11 2.55 9.82
C GLN A 11 20.68 2.75 8.35
N GLU A 12 21.40 2.15 7.40
CA GLU A 12 20.93 2.11 6.02
C GLU A 12 19.65 1.27 5.98
N TRP A 13 18.55 1.88 5.55
CA TRP A 13 17.23 1.25 5.45
C TRP A 13 16.71 1.35 4.02
N GLN A 14 16.05 0.31 3.55
CA GLN A 14 15.50 0.27 2.20
C GLN A 14 13.98 0.28 2.27
N VAL A 15 13.37 0.83 1.22
CA VAL A 15 11.93 0.79 1.02
C VAL A 15 11.65 -0.26 -0.04
N HIS A 16 10.73 -1.16 0.26
CA HIS A 16 10.27 -2.17 -0.69
C HIS A 16 8.76 -2.08 -0.85
N VAL A 17 8.26 -2.55 -1.98
CA VAL A 17 6.83 -2.72 -2.20
C VAL A 17 6.56 -4.19 -2.45
N THR A 18 5.52 -4.70 -1.81
CA THR A 18 4.96 -6.02 -2.10
C THR A 18 3.58 -5.86 -2.72
N SER A 19 3.18 -6.79 -3.59
CA SER A 19 1.85 -6.83 -4.20
C SER A 19 1.21 -8.21 -4.00
N THR A 20 -0.11 -8.25 -3.87
CA THR A 20 -0.88 -9.48 -3.97
C THR A 20 -1.14 -9.81 -5.44
N ALA A 21 -1.17 -11.10 -5.78
CA ALA A 21 -1.75 -11.54 -7.04
C ALA A 21 -3.27 -11.31 -7.04
N ALA A 22 -3.86 -11.10 -8.21
CA ALA A 22 -5.29 -10.84 -8.36
C ALA A 22 -5.80 -11.32 -9.74
N GLU A 23 -7.05 -11.75 -9.82
CA GLU A 23 -7.70 -11.96 -11.11
C GLU A 23 -8.26 -10.63 -11.66
N ALA A 24 -8.42 -10.54 -12.98
CA ALA A 24 -8.99 -9.36 -13.62
C ALA A 24 -10.37 -9.01 -13.05
N GLY A 25 -10.54 -7.77 -12.58
CA GLY A 25 -11.74 -7.27 -11.90
C GLY A 25 -11.67 -7.31 -10.38
N GLU A 26 -10.73 -8.05 -9.80
CA GLU A 26 -10.53 -8.10 -8.35
C GLU A 26 -9.75 -6.90 -7.80
N PRO A 27 -9.83 -6.64 -6.49
CA PRO A 27 -8.89 -5.76 -5.85
C PRO A 27 -7.52 -6.41 -5.66
N ALA A 28 -6.46 -5.62 -5.82
CA ALA A 28 -5.10 -5.97 -5.40
C ALA A 28 -4.61 -5.02 -4.33
N VAL A 29 -3.81 -5.54 -3.39
CA VAL A 29 -3.21 -4.79 -2.29
C VAL A 29 -1.72 -4.67 -2.52
N LEU A 30 -1.21 -3.45 -2.46
CA LEU A 30 0.21 -3.15 -2.40
C LEU A 30 0.56 -2.60 -1.03
N ALA A 31 1.68 -3.06 -0.46
CA ALA A 31 2.17 -2.60 0.83
C ALA A 31 3.55 -1.96 0.69
N CYS A 32 3.71 -0.77 1.26
CA CYS A 32 5.00 -0.11 1.39
C CYS A 32 5.68 -0.63 2.68
N VAL A 33 6.83 -1.27 2.52
CA VAL A 33 7.51 -2.01 3.60
C VAL A 33 8.84 -1.34 3.90
N VAL A 34 9.05 -1.06 5.19
CA VAL A 34 10.30 -0.60 5.78
C VAL A 34 10.56 -1.40 7.07
N PRO A 35 11.79 -1.43 7.59
CA PRO A 35 12.07 -2.01 8.90
C PRO A 35 11.18 -1.42 9.99
N SER A 36 10.78 -2.22 10.97
CA SER A 36 9.91 -1.78 12.08
C SER A 36 10.49 -0.60 12.86
N SER A 37 11.82 -0.56 13.05
CA SER A 37 12.52 0.56 13.69
C SER A 37 12.30 1.89 12.99
N VAL A 38 12.17 1.88 11.66
CA VAL A 38 11.94 3.08 10.84
C VAL A 38 10.47 3.46 10.81
N ARG A 39 9.57 2.46 10.87
CA ARG A 39 8.11 2.67 10.78
C ARG A 39 7.56 3.58 11.89
N GLU A 40 8.21 3.64 13.06
CA GLU A 40 7.78 4.50 14.18
C GLU A 40 7.94 5.99 13.92
N HIS A 41 8.88 6.40 13.06
CA HIS A 41 9.22 7.80 12.82
C HIS A 41 9.18 8.20 11.34
N ALA A 42 8.76 7.30 10.47
CA ALA A 42 8.62 7.56 9.04
C ALA A 42 7.15 7.57 8.60
N SER A 43 6.88 8.20 7.46
CA SER A 43 5.55 8.26 6.84
C SER A 43 5.63 7.98 5.35
N VAL A 44 4.61 7.34 4.78
CA VAL A 44 4.51 7.23 3.32
C VAL A 44 4.17 8.58 2.74
N ALA A 45 5.06 9.10 1.91
CA ALA A 45 4.97 10.45 1.38
C ALA A 45 4.27 10.50 0.01
N ALA A 46 4.31 9.42 -0.78
CA ALA A 46 3.52 9.27 -2.00
C ALA A 46 3.55 7.83 -2.52
N TRP A 47 2.50 7.47 -3.24
CA TRP A 47 2.46 6.32 -4.14
C TRP A 47 2.61 6.78 -5.60
N TYR A 48 3.16 5.92 -6.44
CA TYR A 48 3.39 6.18 -7.85
C TYR A 48 2.88 5.02 -8.71
N ARG A 49 2.38 5.35 -9.91
CA ARG A 49 2.08 4.43 -11.00
C ARG A 49 2.73 4.98 -12.25
N ASP A 50 3.65 4.23 -12.85
CA ASP A 50 4.41 4.63 -14.04
C ASP A 50 5.07 6.02 -13.87
N ASP A 51 5.72 6.21 -12.72
CA ASP A 51 6.34 7.47 -12.27
C ASP A 51 5.39 8.65 -12.00
N ALA A 52 4.12 8.57 -12.39
CA ALA A 52 3.12 9.55 -12.01
C ALA A 52 2.73 9.36 -10.54
N VAL A 53 2.67 10.47 -9.79
CA VAL A 53 2.15 10.47 -8.42
C VAL A 53 0.67 10.10 -8.47
N LEU A 54 0.29 9.07 -7.73
CA LEU A 54 -1.11 8.77 -7.50
C LEU A 54 -1.67 9.83 -6.54
N PRO A 55 -2.75 10.53 -6.91
CA PRO A 55 -3.38 11.46 -5.99
C PRO A 55 -3.80 10.71 -4.73
N ALA A 56 -3.79 11.40 -3.59
CA ALA A 56 -4.53 10.96 -2.42
C ALA A 56 -6.01 11.03 -2.80
N ALA A 57 -6.49 10.01 -3.51
CA ALA A 57 -7.83 10.00 -4.07
C ALA A 57 -8.85 10.10 -2.95
N ASP A 58 -10.01 10.69 -3.24
CA ASP A 58 -11.18 10.60 -2.38
C ASP A 58 -11.39 9.13 -2.04
N GLN A 59 -11.31 8.82 -0.74
CA GLN A 59 -11.26 7.46 -0.21
C GLN A 59 -12.47 6.59 -0.63
N LEU A 60 -13.50 7.20 -1.21
CA LEU A 60 -14.76 6.55 -1.56
C LEU A 60 -14.98 6.28 -3.06
N SER A 61 -14.36 7.01 -4.00
CA SER A 61 -14.76 6.96 -5.42
C SER A 61 -13.63 6.80 -6.45
N GLY A 62 -12.36 6.74 -6.01
CA GLY A 62 -11.22 6.53 -6.90
C GLY A 62 -10.98 5.07 -7.31
N ALA A 63 -10.30 4.87 -8.45
CA ALA A 63 -9.81 3.55 -8.90
C ALA A 63 -8.78 2.93 -7.93
N THR A 64 -8.11 3.79 -7.17
CA THR A 64 -7.21 3.43 -6.09
C THR A 64 -7.71 3.97 -4.75
N LEU A 65 -7.31 3.32 -3.68
CA LEU A 65 -7.63 3.70 -2.31
C LEU A 65 -6.37 3.55 -1.45
N VAL A 66 -5.99 4.62 -0.76
CA VAL A 66 -4.86 4.60 0.17
C VAL A 66 -5.39 4.39 1.59
N VAL A 67 -4.86 3.39 2.30
CA VAL A 67 -5.26 3.02 3.67
C VAL A 67 -4.04 2.83 4.57
N ASP A 68 -4.28 2.54 5.85
CA ASP A 68 -3.24 2.30 6.86
C ASP A 68 -2.24 3.46 6.92
N ASP A 69 -2.72 4.70 7.12
CA ASP A 69 -1.89 5.93 7.14
C ASP A 69 -0.94 6.09 5.93
N GLY A 70 -1.34 5.58 4.77
CA GLY A 70 -0.53 5.64 3.55
C GLY A 70 0.29 4.38 3.27
N TRP A 71 0.42 3.47 4.23
CA TRP A 71 1.26 2.28 4.11
C TRP A 71 0.72 1.23 3.14
N ARG A 72 -0.56 1.29 2.78
CA ARG A 72 -1.17 0.39 1.80
C ARG A 72 -1.91 1.12 0.71
N LEU A 73 -1.79 0.62 -0.50
CA LEU A 73 -2.52 1.05 -1.69
C LEU A 73 -3.39 -0.12 -2.17
N ILE A 74 -4.68 0.13 -2.34
CA ILE A 74 -5.62 -0.84 -2.90
C ILE A 74 -5.98 -0.37 -4.30
N VAL A 75 -5.70 -1.19 -5.31
CA VAL A 75 -6.25 -1.04 -6.65
C VAL A 75 -7.57 -1.79 -6.66
N ARG A 76 -8.71 -1.10 -6.86
CA ARG A 76 -10.04 -1.69 -6.59
C ARG A 76 -10.47 -2.76 -7.57
N ALA A 77 -10.10 -2.60 -8.83
CA ALA A 77 -10.46 -3.50 -9.92
C ALA A 77 -9.30 -3.55 -10.91
N VAL A 78 -8.44 -4.55 -10.76
CA VAL A 78 -7.25 -4.71 -11.60
C VAL A 78 -7.64 -5.11 -13.02
N ARG A 79 -6.84 -4.66 -13.99
CA ARG A 79 -6.95 -5.00 -15.40
C ARG A 79 -5.72 -5.78 -15.83
N LEU A 80 -5.82 -6.52 -16.92
CA LEU A 80 -4.66 -7.19 -17.51
C LEU A 80 -3.52 -6.20 -17.84
N ASP A 81 -3.85 -4.95 -18.16
CA ASP A 81 -2.86 -3.89 -18.39
C ASP A 81 -2.05 -3.54 -17.14
N ASP A 82 -2.58 -3.79 -15.93
CA ASP A 82 -1.87 -3.53 -14.66
C ASP A 82 -0.67 -4.48 -14.45
N THR A 83 -0.55 -5.55 -15.24
CA THR A 83 0.67 -6.39 -15.26
C THR A 83 1.91 -5.65 -15.75
N ARG A 84 1.71 -4.59 -16.55
CA ARG A 84 2.79 -3.74 -17.09
C ARG A 84 2.97 -2.47 -16.31
N ALA A 85 1.97 -2.07 -15.53
CA ALA A 85 2.04 -0.88 -14.70
C ALA A 85 3.08 -1.06 -13.59
N GLN A 86 3.90 -0.04 -13.39
CA GLN A 86 4.97 -0.03 -12.38
C GLN A 86 4.55 0.78 -11.17
N TYR A 87 4.39 0.11 -10.04
CA TYR A 87 4.02 0.72 -8.77
C TYR A 87 5.24 0.89 -7.87
N SER A 88 5.33 2.03 -7.19
CA SER A 88 6.34 2.28 -6.15
C SER A 88 5.80 3.20 -5.07
N CYS A 89 6.42 3.19 -3.90
CA CYS A 89 6.13 4.14 -2.83
C CYS A 89 7.39 4.95 -2.50
N SER A 90 7.19 6.12 -1.89
CA SER A 90 8.27 6.86 -1.25
C SER A 90 7.94 7.13 0.21
N VAL A 91 8.95 7.03 1.05
CA VAL A 91 8.86 7.19 2.50
C VAL A 91 9.72 8.37 2.92
N LEU A 92 9.17 9.22 3.77
CA LEU A 92 9.85 10.32 4.44
C LEU A 92 10.19 9.91 5.86
N ASP A 93 11.47 9.94 6.21
CA ASP A 93 11.91 9.84 7.60
C ASP A 93 11.78 11.21 8.27
N ASN A 94 10.89 11.32 9.26
CA ASN A 94 10.59 12.59 9.92
C ASN A 94 11.71 13.07 10.85
N LEU A 95 12.66 12.21 11.23
CA LEU A 95 13.81 12.59 12.07
C LEU A 95 14.93 13.23 11.26
N THR A 96 15.20 12.68 10.08
CA THR A 96 16.33 13.10 9.23
C THR A 96 15.89 14.01 8.08
N GLY A 97 14.61 14.01 7.73
CA GLY A 97 14.07 14.65 6.53
C GLY A 97 14.43 13.91 5.24
N GLU A 98 15.06 12.73 5.32
CA GLU A 98 15.46 11.96 4.16
C GLU A 98 14.24 11.30 3.50
N ARG A 99 14.14 11.41 2.18
CA ARG A 99 13.11 10.74 1.38
C ARG A 99 13.74 9.63 0.55
N ARG A 100 13.24 8.40 0.70
CA ARG A 100 13.66 7.24 -0.09
C ARG A 100 12.49 6.69 -0.89
N ARG A 101 12.75 6.31 -2.14
CA ARG A 101 11.77 5.66 -3.02
C ARG A 101 12.12 4.18 -3.17
N SER A 102 11.10 3.33 -3.22
CA SER A 102 11.27 1.91 -3.44
C SER A 102 11.66 1.59 -4.89
N THR A 103 12.14 0.38 -5.11
CA THR A 103 12.08 -0.24 -6.44
C THR A 103 10.61 -0.43 -6.87
N THR A 104 10.39 -0.60 -8.17
CA THR A 104 9.05 -0.80 -8.74
C THR A 104 8.61 -2.26 -8.66
N VAL A 105 7.31 -2.48 -8.52
CA VAL A 105 6.66 -3.79 -8.62
C VAL A 105 5.46 -3.71 -9.56
N SER A 106 5.12 -4.81 -10.23
CA SER A 106 3.86 -4.95 -10.96
C SER A 106 2.90 -5.86 -10.20
N ILE A 107 1.62 -5.82 -10.59
CA ILE A 107 0.62 -6.73 -10.05
C ILE A 107 0.60 -7.97 -10.95
N ASP A 108 0.67 -9.16 -10.35
CA ASP A 108 0.43 -10.39 -11.10
C ASP A 108 -1.07 -10.54 -11.32
N VAL A 109 -1.51 -10.33 -12.58
CA VAL A 109 -2.93 -10.36 -12.95
C VAL A 109 -3.22 -11.55 -13.84
N THR A 110 -4.10 -12.43 -13.36
CA THR A 110 -4.60 -13.58 -14.12
C THR A 110 -5.95 -13.25 -14.78
N PRO A 111 -6.29 -13.89 -15.91
CA PRO A 111 -7.64 -13.77 -16.48
C PRO A 111 -8.71 -14.22 -15.48
N MET A 112 -9.89 -13.61 -15.57
CA MET A 112 -11.03 -13.96 -14.72
C MET A 112 -11.33 -15.47 -14.78
N SER A 113 -11.40 -16.11 -13.62
CA SER A 113 -11.73 -17.52 -13.49
C SER A 113 -13.21 -17.78 -13.81
N VAL A 114 -13.57 -19.06 -13.99
CA VAL A 114 -14.97 -19.50 -14.09
C VAL A 114 -15.71 -19.16 -12.78
N ALA A 115 -17.04 -19.18 -12.79
CA ALA A 115 -17.87 -18.90 -11.60
C ALA A 115 -17.29 -19.51 -10.31
N SER A 116 -17.12 -18.67 -9.30
CA SER A 116 -16.38 -18.96 -8.07
C SER A 116 -17.14 -18.40 -6.87
N ALA A 117 -17.15 -19.16 -5.78
CA ALA A 117 -17.75 -18.73 -4.53
C ALA A 117 -16.93 -17.59 -3.88
N PRO A 118 -17.57 -16.71 -3.09
CA PRO A 118 -16.89 -15.68 -2.31
C PRO A 118 -15.72 -16.22 -1.48
N ARG A 119 -14.51 -15.73 -1.74
CA ARG A 119 -13.30 -16.04 -0.94
C ARG A 119 -12.58 -14.76 -0.52
N ALA A 120 -12.04 -14.71 0.69
CA ALA A 120 -11.27 -13.55 1.14
C ALA A 120 -9.93 -13.47 0.38
N ILE A 121 -9.58 -12.29 -0.10
CA ILE A 121 -8.31 -12.05 -0.83
C ILE A 121 -7.16 -11.83 0.16
N SER A 122 -7.43 -11.24 1.31
CA SER A 122 -6.47 -11.08 2.41
C SER A 122 -6.78 -12.05 3.55
N HIS A 123 -5.81 -12.90 3.90
CA HIS A 123 -5.92 -13.85 5.02
C HIS A 123 -5.58 -13.25 6.41
N GLY A 124 -5.34 -11.95 6.50
CA GLY A 124 -4.92 -11.26 7.73
C GLY A 124 -6.01 -10.38 8.34
N GLN A 125 -5.98 -10.20 9.66
CA GLN A 125 -6.79 -9.19 10.34
C GLN A 125 -6.35 -7.80 9.87
N TRP A 126 -7.31 -6.95 9.48
CA TRP A 126 -7.04 -5.56 9.19
C TRP A 126 -6.93 -4.81 10.52
N GLU A 127 -5.71 -4.36 10.84
CA GLU A 127 -5.47 -3.49 12.00
C GLU A 127 -5.35 -2.05 11.49
N ALA A 128 -6.04 -1.13 12.14
CA ALA A 128 -6.01 0.28 11.81
C ALA A 128 -5.99 1.10 13.10
N THR A 129 -5.03 2.01 13.20
CA THR A 129 -4.97 3.00 14.28
C THR A 129 -5.35 4.34 13.70
N VAL A 130 -6.29 5.04 14.33
CA VAL A 130 -6.78 6.33 13.85
C VAL A 130 -6.84 7.33 14.99
N ARG A 131 -6.58 8.60 14.68
CA ARG A 131 -6.75 9.69 15.65
C ARG A 131 -8.24 9.84 16.00
N ARG A 132 -8.51 10.17 17.26
CA ARG A 132 -9.88 10.42 17.72
C ARG A 132 -10.52 11.52 16.87
N GLY A 133 -11.68 11.21 16.27
CA GLY A 133 -12.43 12.13 15.42
C GLY A 133 -12.04 12.13 13.94
N ALA A 134 -11.09 11.29 13.52
CA ALA A 134 -10.80 11.04 12.11
C ALA A 134 -11.51 9.78 11.60
N ASP A 135 -11.75 9.75 10.29
CA ASP A 135 -12.39 8.62 9.61
C ASP A 135 -11.38 7.48 9.36
N VAL A 136 -11.89 6.24 9.37
CA VAL A 136 -11.11 5.04 9.05
C VAL A 136 -11.85 4.21 8.02
N VAL A 137 -11.11 3.68 7.04
CA VAL A 137 -11.65 2.78 6.02
C VAL A 137 -11.17 1.36 6.28
N LEU A 138 -12.12 0.46 6.53
CA LEU A 138 -11.88 -0.97 6.69
C LEU A 138 -12.37 -1.70 5.42
N PRO A 139 -11.48 -2.04 4.49
CA PRO A 139 -11.87 -2.64 3.23
C PRO A 139 -12.28 -4.10 3.42
N CYS A 140 -13.42 -4.48 2.82
CA CYS A 140 -13.81 -5.88 2.66
C CYS A 140 -13.30 -6.38 1.31
N LEU A 141 -12.20 -7.14 1.32
CA LEU A 141 -11.54 -7.62 0.10
C LEU A 141 -11.92 -9.07 -0.15
N VAL A 142 -12.90 -9.26 -1.05
CA VAL A 142 -13.49 -10.57 -1.39
C VAL A 142 -13.47 -10.78 -2.90
N HIS A 143 -13.04 -11.96 -3.31
CA HIS A 143 -13.17 -12.47 -4.67
C HIS A 143 -14.55 -13.08 -4.86
N ALA A 144 -15.27 -12.66 -5.90
CA ALA A 144 -16.63 -13.00 -6.35
C ALA A 144 -16.68 -13.23 -7.87
N ASN A 145 -17.05 -14.41 -8.40
CA ASN A 145 -17.55 -14.49 -9.78
C ASN A 145 -18.89 -15.26 -9.85
N PRO A 146 -20.05 -14.58 -10.06
CA PRO A 146 -20.23 -13.15 -10.30
C PRO A 146 -19.90 -12.28 -9.07
N PRO A 147 -19.77 -10.95 -9.22
CA PRO A 147 -19.45 -10.05 -8.11
C PRO A 147 -20.42 -10.24 -6.94
N ALA A 148 -19.87 -10.34 -5.73
CA ALA A 148 -20.68 -10.52 -4.52
C ALA A 148 -21.49 -9.25 -4.22
N THR A 149 -22.75 -9.42 -3.83
CA THR A 149 -23.57 -8.35 -3.24
C THR A 149 -23.32 -8.30 -1.75
N ILE A 150 -22.95 -7.12 -1.23
CA ILE A 150 -22.69 -6.86 0.21
C ILE A 150 -23.89 -6.15 0.81
#